data_AF-A0A921TGZ7-F1
#
_entry.id   AF-A0A921TGZ7-F1
#
_cell.length_a   1.000
_cell.length_b   1.000
_cell.length_c   1.000
_cell.angle_alpha   90.00
_cell.angle_beta   90.00
_cell.angle_gamma   90.00
#
_symmetry.space_group_name_H-M   'P 1'
#
loop_
_entity.id
_entity.type
_entity.pdbx_description
1 polymer ?
#
loop_
_entity_poly.entity_id
_entity_poly.type
_entity_poly.pdbx_seq_one_letter_code
_entity_poly.pdbx_strand_id
1 'polypeptide(L)'
;MVDIERERDYWRQHYQDLPRARAMRSFARYWQVLSAAYDVFLNHPRADAEEGLHLFLQREGVRASPLTETEARDVFGRVWSRIQGTPAP
;
A
#
# COMPACT_ATOMS: atom_id res chain seq x y z
N MET A 1 -7.95 -11.48 10.73
CA MET A 1 -8.66 -11.05 9.51
C MET A 1 -8.48 -9.55 9.40
N VAL A 2 -7.97 -9.04 8.27
CA VAL A 2 -7.73 -7.60 8.08
C VAL A 2 -9.08 -6.92 7.82
N ASP A 3 -9.41 -5.91 8.61
CA ASP A 3 -10.59 -5.08 8.40
C ASP A 3 -10.27 -3.96 7.40
N ILE A 4 -10.64 -4.17 6.14
CA ILE A 4 -10.32 -3.26 5.04
C ILE A 4 -10.99 -1.89 5.21
N GLU A 5 -12.17 -1.82 5.83
CA GLU A 5 -12.85 -0.53 6.06
C GLU A 5 -12.10 0.29 7.11
N ARG A 6 -11.70 -0.35 8.21
CA ARG A 6 -10.86 0.29 9.24
C ARG A 6 -9.51 0.75 8.68
N GLU A 7 -8.89 -0.07 7.84
CA GLU A 7 -7.64 0.30 7.18
C GLU A 7 -7.82 1.47 6.21
N ARG A 8 -8.93 1.48 5.45
CA ARG A 8 -9.25 2.60 4.57
C ARG A 8 -9.41 3.91 5.34
N ASP A 9 -10.11 3.91 6.46
CA ASP A 9 -10.28 5.12 7.28
C ASP A 9 -8.97 5.58 7.91
N TYR A 10 -8.12 4.65 8.36
CA TYR A 10 -6.77 4.99 8.82
C TYR A 10 -5.98 5.71 7.70
N TRP A 11 -5.86 5.09 6.53
CA TRP A 11 -5.09 5.69 5.44
C TRP A 11 -5.71 6.99 4.91
N ARG A 12 -7.03 7.16 5.03
CA ARG A 12 -7.69 8.42 4.69
C ARG A 12 -7.24 9.55 5.61
N GLN A 13 -7.08 9.29 6.91
CA GLN A 13 -6.59 10.25 7.89
C GLN A 13 -5.09 10.56 7.70
N HIS A 14 -4.30 9.55 7.32
CA HIS A 14 -2.85 9.66 7.08
C HIS A 14 -2.47 9.94 5.62
N TYR A 15 -3.45 10.23 4.76
CA TYR A 15 -3.24 10.36 3.33
C TYR A 15 -2.23 11.48 2.99
N GLN A 16 -2.22 12.57 3.75
CA GLN A 16 -1.33 13.69 3.48
C GLN A 16 0.15 13.37 3.74
N ASP A 17 0.44 12.36 4.56
CA ASP A 17 1.80 11.91 4.91
C ASP A 17 2.34 10.86 3.92
N LEU A 18 1.54 10.45 2.94
CA LEU A 18 1.93 9.46 1.95
C LEU A 18 2.76 10.08 0.81
N PRO A 19 3.73 9.32 0.27
CA PRO A 19 4.51 9.76 -0.88
C PRO A 19 3.62 10.19 -2.03
N ARG A 20 3.91 11.35 -2.63
CA ARG A 20 3.14 11.91 -3.77
C ARG A 20 1.63 12.04 -3.55
N ALA A 21 1.17 12.18 -2.31
CA ALA A 21 -0.25 12.41 -2.01
C ALA A 21 -0.84 13.55 -2.89
N ARG A 22 -0.14 14.68 -2.99
CA ARG A 22 -0.54 15.83 -3.84
C ARG A 22 -0.62 15.48 -5.35
N ALA A 23 0.25 14.62 -5.86
CA ALA A 23 0.28 14.25 -7.28
C ALA A 23 -0.84 13.27 -7.66
N MET A 24 -1.28 12.42 -6.72
CA MET A 24 -2.43 11.52 -6.92
C MET A 24 -3.78 12.23 -6.99
N ARG A 25 -3.84 13.50 -6.55
CA ARG A 25 -5.01 14.41 -6.54
C ARG A 25 -6.21 13.97 -5.69
N SER A 26 -6.37 12.68 -5.36
CA SER A 26 -7.40 12.20 -4.45
C SER A 26 -7.01 10.92 -3.72
N PHE A 27 -7.53 10.77 -2.50
CA PHE A 27 -7.38 9.54 -1.73
C PHE A 27 -7.99 8.34 -2.44
N ALA A 28 -9.12 8.50 -3.15
CA ALA A 28 -9.75 7.40 -3.89
C ALA A 28 -8.82 6.78 -4.95
N ARG A 29 -8.01 7.61 -5.62
CA ARG A 29 -6.99 7.13 -6.57
C ARG A 29 -5.82 6.48 -5.84
N TYR A 30 -5.39 7.06 -4.72
CA TYR A 30 -4.34 6.48 -3.90
C TYR A 30 -4.74 5.15 -3.28
N TRP A 31 -6.02 5.00 -2.93
CA TRP A 31 -6.56 3.79 -2.34
C TRP A 31 -6.41 2.59 -3.25
N GLN A 32 -6.48 2.75 -4.57
CA GLN A 32 -6.20 1.66 -5.52
C GLN A 32 -4.78 1.10 -5.38
N VAL A 33 -3.81 1.95 -5.02
CA VAL A 33 -2.43 1.54 -4.73
C VAL A 33 -2.38 0.84 -3.38
N LEU A 34 -2.96 1.42 -2.33
CA LEU A 34 -2.95 0.83 -0.99
C LEU A 34 -3.67 -0.53 -0.95
N SER A 35 -4.85 -0.63 -1.57
CA SER A 35 -5.63 -1.86 -1.65
C SER A 35 -4.86 -2.98 -2.33
N ALA A 36 -4.03 -2.65 -3.33
CA ALA A 36 -3.19 -3.64 -4.00
C ALA A 36 -2.20 -4.34 -3.05
N ALA A 37 -1.69 -3.65 -2.03
CA ALA A 37 -0.83 -4.27 -1.02
C ALA A 37 -1.62 -5.22 -0.10
N TYR A 38 -2.84 -4.84 0.28
CA TYR A 38 -3.75 -5.72 1.02
C TYR A 38 -4.15 -6.94 0.19
N ASP A 39 -4.44 -6.75 -1.10
CA ASP A 39 -4.76 -7.85 -2.02
C ASP A 39 -3.60 -8.84 -2.12
N VAL A 40 -2.36 -8.36 -2.17
CA VAL A 40 -1.18 -9.24 -2.15
C VAL A 40 -1.13 -10.04 -0.85
N PHE A 41 -1.29 -9.39 0.31
CA PHE A 41 -1.28 -10.07 1.60
C PHE A 41 -2.38 -11.13 1.72
N LEU A 42 -3.60 -10.82 1.25
CA LEU A 42 -4.75 -11.72 1.33
C LEU A 42 -4.66 -12.88 0.33
N ASN A 43 -4.15 -12.65 -0.88
CA ASN A 43 -4.05 -13.68 -1.91
C ASN A 43 -2.77 -14.53 -1.78
N HIS A 44 -1.73 -14.02 -1.12
CA HIS A 44 -0.45 -14.70 -0.94
C HIS A 44 -0.06 -14.78 0.55
N PRO A 45 -0.79 -15.57 1.36
CA PRO A 45 -0.56 -15.64 2.82
C PRO A 45 0.80 -16.25 3.22
N ARG A 46 1.53 -16.85 2.27
CA ARG A 46 2.86 -17.42 2.48
C ARG A 46 3.99 -16.54 1.94
N ALA A 47 3.65 -15.47 1.21
CA ALA A 47 4.66 -14.56 0.68
C ALA A 47 5.31 -13.79 1.83
N ASP A 48 6.63 -13.69 1.79
CA ASP A 48 7.35 -12.76 2.65
C ASP A 48 7.24 -11.33 2.12
N ALA A 49 7.88 -10.38 2.81
CA ALA A 49 7.83 -8.98 2.41
C ALA A 49 8.49 -8.71 1.05
N GLU A 50 9.50 -9.48 0.66
CA GLU A 50 10.22 -9.29 -0.60
C GLU A 50 9.38 -9.81 -1.78
N GLU A 51 8.83 -11.01 -1.64
CA GLU A 51 7.93 -11.61 -2.63
C GLU A 51 6.63 -10.80 -2.74
N GLY A 52 6.08 -10.35 -1.60
CA GLY A 52 4.93 -9.47 -1.57
C GLY A 52 5.18 -8.13 -2.29
N LEU A 53 6.35 -7.54 -2.07
CA LEU A 53 6.76 -6.31 -2.74
C LEU A 53 6.88 -6.53 -4.26
N HIS A 54 7.47 -7.65 -4.68
CA HIS A 54 7.61 -7.97 -6.09
C HIS A 54 6.25 -8.08 -6.77
N LEU A 55 5.30 -8.79 -6.15
CA LEU A 55 3.92 -8.91 -6.65
C LEU A 55 3.19 -7.56 -6.66
N PHE A 56 3.40 -6.73 -5.64
CA PHE A 56 2.82 -5.40 -5.55
C PHE A 56 3.29 -4.48 -6.70
N LEU A 57 4.59 -4.44 -6.98
CA LEU A 57 5.16 -3.60 -8.05
C LEU A 57 4.67 -4.01 -9.45
N GLN A 58 4.23 -5.25 -9.63
CA GLN A 58 3.67 -5.73 -10.89
C GLN A 58 2.20 -5.32 -11.12
N ARG A 59 1.48 -4.87 -10.08
CA ARG A 59 0.06 -4.51 -10.18
C ARG A 59 -0.14 -3.32 -11.10
N GLU A 60 -1.11 -3.44 -12.00
CA GLU A 60 -1.42 -2.40 -13.00
C GLU A 60 -1.70 -1.03 -12.33
N GLY A 61 -2.47 -1.01 -11.24
CA GLY A 61 -2.76 0.21 -10.49
C GLY A 61 -1.52 0.88 -9.88
N VAL A 62 -0.49 0.12 -9.55
CA VAL A 62 0.80 0.63 -9.03
C VAL A 62 1.66 1.16 -10.18
N ARG A 63 1.75 0.41 -11.29
CA ARG A 63 2.51 0.79 -12.48
C ARG A 63 1.93 2.00 -13.22
N ALA A 64 0.61 2.15 -13.22
CA ALA A 64 -0.10 3.30 -13.79
C ALA A 64 -0.11 4.52 -12.87
N SER A 65 0.38 4.37 -11.63
CA SER A 65 0.44 5.44 -10.65
C SER A 65 1.63 6.37 -10.94
N PRO A 66 1.60 7.63 -10.48
CA PRO A 66 2.73 8.54 -10.60
C PRO A 66 3.85 8.25 -9.58
N LEU A 67 3.79 7.16 -8.82
CA LEU A 67 4.85 6.78 -7.88
C LEU A 67 6.06 6.23 -8.63
N THR A 68 7.24 6.63 -8.19
CA THR A 68 8.48 5.94 -8.52
C THR A 68 8.54 4.59 -7.81
N GLU A 69 9.38 3.68 -8.29
CA GLU A 69 9.57 2.38 -7.65
C GLU A 69 9.97 2.50 -6.16
N THR A 70 10.84 3.47 -5.83
CA THR A 70 11.25 3.75 -4.45
C THR A 70 10.08 4.23 -3.58
N GLU A 71 9.24 5.13 -4.09
CA GLU A 71 8.05 5.60 -3.37
C GLU A 71 7.01 4.48 -3.22
N ALA A 72 6.84 3.64 -4.24
CA ALA A 72 5.95 2.47 -4.18
C ALA A 72 6.44 1.45 -3.14
N ARG A 73 7.77 1.23 -3.04
CA ARG A 73 8.39 0.41 -1.98
C ARG A 73 8.10 0.96 -0.58
N ASP A 74 8.23 2.27 -0.37
CA ASP A 74 7.90 2.91 0.91
C ASP A 74 6.42 2.70 1.27
N VAL A 75 5.51 2.96 0.33
CA VAL A 75 4.06 2.72 0.53
C VAL A 75 3.78 1.26 0.91
N PHE A 76 4.36 0.31 0.18
CA PHE A 76 4.23 -1.11 0.49
C PHE A 76 4.74 -1.43 1.89
N GLY A 77 5.95 -0.96 2.25
CA GLY A 77 6.54 -1.20 3.56
C GLY A 77 5.68 -0.68 4.71
N ARG A 78 5.07 0.51 4.55
CA ARG A 78 4.15 1.07 5.55
C ARG A 78 2.88 0.24 5.71
N VAL A 79 2.29 -0.23 4.61
CA VAL A 79 1.11 -1.11 4.64
C VAL A 79 1.45 -2.47 5.26
N TRP A 80 2.55 -3.08 4.81
CA TRP A 80 2.97 -4.41 5.26
C TRP A 80 3.33 -4.43 6.74
N SER A 81 4.07 -3.44 7.23
CA SER A 81 4.40 -3.29 8.66
C SER A 81 3.14 -3.12 9.50
N ARG A 82 2.19 -2.32 9.02
CA ARG A 82 0.91 -2.11 9.69
C ARG A 82 0.08 -3.40 9.77
N ILE A 83 -0.01 -4.18 8.70
CA ILE A 83 -0.71 -5.47 8.69
C ILE A 83 -0.09 -6.44 9.71
N GLN A 84 1.24 -6.48 9.78
CA GLN A 84 1.97 -7.35 10.72
C GLN A 84 1.94 -6.86 12.17
N GLY A 85 1.46 -5.64 12.42
CA GLY A 85 1.48 -5.02 13.75
C GLY A 85 2.87 -4.56 14.19
N THR A 86 3.82 -4.46 13.26
CA THR A 86 5.16 -3.95 13.52
C THR A 86 5.13 -2.42 13.41
N PRO A 87 5.51 -1.66 14.45
CA PRO A 87 5.65 -0.22 14.32
C PRO A 87 6.72 0.05 13.24
N ALA A 88 6.39 0.94 12.29
CA ALA A 88 7.39 1.43 11.35
C ALA A 88 8.55 2.07 12.15
N PRO A 89 9.83 1.76 11.83
CA PRO A 89 10.98 2.32 12.52
C PRO A 89 11.08 3.84 12.36
#